data_AF-A0A1Y4RNI7-F1
#
_entry.id   AF-A0A1Y4RNI7-F1
#
_cell.length_a   1.000
_cell.length_b   1.000
_cell.length_c   1.000
_cell.angle_alpha   90.00
_cell.angle_beta   90.00
_cell.angle_gamma   90.00
#
_symmetry.space_group_name_H-M   'P 1'
#
loop_
_entity.id
_entity.type
_entity.pdbx_description
1 polymer ?
#
loop_
_entity_poly.entity_id
_entity_poly.type
_entity_poly.pdbx_seq_one_letter_code
_entity_poly.pdbx_strand_id
1 'polypeptide(L)'
;MLRENYADQENPSPLRSMEHSFRAYTARRKAVEERRMSGNGLPDYAFSSDYEYRKRLDAIPHFYSVAKKICGTYASRTLQEINISGLLVGPEQYPDVYQMGCDCARILGIGIPNIYIINDQTLNALTICTDDIEPLIIIHSGLYERMTPGELRCVIGHECGHIQNQHGIYDILRQILVAAGTSAAGLLSVQLMNLMTQGVQFLLNAWDRAAEVTCDRAGMICSERVEDAYSVNAKLLYGAAIGDKETVNLEALKKQLEMQMGTLVRLEELFADHPAAVRRIMAEMEFARCEVFYRWRPELKEAGQSVCTKEETDERCRRYVDVIRKGK
;
A
#
# COMPACT_ATOMS: atom_id res chain seq x y z
N MET A 1 36.87 55.17 -16.56
CA MET A 1 35.56 54.90 -15.93
C MET A 1 34.73 54.14 -16.95
N LEU A 2 34.20 52.94 -16.79
CA LEU A 2 34.15 51.93 -15.73
C LEU A 2 34.11 50.59 -16.49
N ARG A 3 34.98 49.65 -16.16
CA ARG A 3 34.73 48.22 -16.40
C ARG A 3 34.83 47.59 -15.02
N GLU A 4 33.71 47.57 -14.31
CA GLU A 4 33.61 46.83 -13.06
C GLU A 4 33.65 45.34 -13.39
N ASN A 5 34.69 44.69 -12.85
CA ASN A 5 34.84 43.25 -12.82
C ASN A 5 33.70 42.67 -11.98
N TYR A 6 32.66 42.12 -12.63
CA TYR A 6 31.68 41.22 -11.99
C TYR A 6 32.29 39.82 -11.71
N ALA A 7 33.50 39.80 -11.16
CA ALA A 7 34.14 38.59 -10.68
C ALA A 7 34.29 38.69 -9.16
N ASP A 8 33.16 38.89 -8.47
CA ASP A 8 33.08 38.67 -7.02
C ASP A 8 33.16 37.17 -6.75
N GLN A 9 34.39 36.74 -6.49
CA GLN A 9 34.66 35.60 -5.65
C GLN A 9 34.35 35.99 -4.20
N GLU A 10 33.23 35.53 -3.62
CA GLU A 10 33.17 35.25 -2.17
C GLU A 10 31.94 34.46 -1.70
N ASN A 11 31.26 33.71 -2.58
CA ASN A 11 30.35 32.67 -2.12
C ASN A 11 30.41 31.45 -3.05
N PRO A 12 31.36 30.52 -2.86
CA PRO A 12 31.37 29.31 -3.66
C PRO A 12 30.02 28.61 -3.47
N SER A 13 29.35 28.31 -4.59
CA SER A 13 28.08 27.59 -4.56
C SER A 13 28.17 26.42 -3.58
N PRO A 14 27.21 26.24 -2.65
CA PRO A 14 27.22 25.13 -1.70
C PRO A 14 27.24 23.76 -2.40
N LEU A 15 26.97 23.72 -3.71
CA LEU A 15 27.11 22.54 -4.54
C LEU A 15 28.57 22.17 -4.86
N ARG A 16 29.54 23.09 -4.77
CA ARG A 16 30.95 22.80 -5.09
C ARG A 16 31.58 21.75 -4.17
N SER A 17 31.12 21.64 -2.93
CA SER A 17 31.59 20.65 -1.96
C SER A 17 30.85 19.30 -2.04
N MET A 18 29.80 19.22 -2.86
CA MET A 18 29.01 18.00 -3.00
C MET A 18 29.54 17.15 -4.17
N GLU A 19 29.61 15.84 -3.95
CA GLU A 19 29.99 14.89 -5.00
C GLU A 19 28.79 14.65 -5.94
N HIS A 20 28.89 15.16 -7.19
CA HIS A 20 27.82 15.10 -8.20
C HIS A 20 28.07 14.08 -9.32
N SER A 21 29.07 13.22 -9.19
CA SER A 21 29.35 12.23 -10.25
C SER A 21 28.17 11.26 -10.37
N PHE A 22 27.84 10.85 -11.61
CA PHE A 22 26.80 9.83 -11.83
C PHE A 22 27.10 8.53 -11.07
N ARG A 23 28.39 8.20 -10.90
CA ARG A 23 28.84 7.06 -10.10
C ARG A 23 28.53 7.22 -8.61
N ALA A 24 28.78 8.40 -8.05
CA ALA A 24 28.44 8.69 -6.65
C ALA A 24 26.93 8.68 -6.43
N TYR A 25 26.16 9.23 -7.37
CA TYR A 25 24.70 9.19 -7.35
C TYR A 25 24.17 7.75 -7.35
N THR A 26 24.63 6.92 -8.30
CA THR A 26 24.19 5.52 -8.39
C THR A 26 24.62 4.70 -7.18
N ALA A 27 25.85 4.88 -6.69
CA ALA A 27 26.32 4.23 -5.46
C ALA A 27 25.47 4.62 -4.24
N ARG A 28 25.14 5.92 -4.09
CA ARG A 28 24.30 6.41 -2.99
C ARG A 28 22.89 5.83 -3.09
N ARG A 29 22.29 5.81 -4.28
CA ARG A 29 20.97 5.21 -4.49
C ARG A 29 20.95 3.73 -4.16
N LYS A 30 21.91 2.97 -4.70
CA LYS A 30 22.03 1.53 -4.44
C LYS A 30 22.20 1.23 -2.95
N ALA A 31 23.02 2.00 -2.24
CA ALA A 31 23.19 1.84 -0.79
C ALA A 31 21.92 2.19 0.02
N VAL A 32 21.09 3.15 -0.44
CA VAL A 32 19.79 3.43 0.20
C VAL A 32 18.83 2.28 -0.04
N GLU A 33 18.76 1.78 -1.26
CA GLU A 33 17.90 0.66 -1.65
C GLU A 33 18.30 -0.62 -0.89
N GLU A 34 19.57 -1.00 -0.90
CA GLU A 34 20.09 -2.17 -0.16
C GLU A 34 19.81 -2.11 1.35
N ARG A 35 19.79 -0.90 1.95
CA ARG A 35 19.46 -0.73 3.38
C ARG A 35 17.96 -0.88 3.68
N ARG A 36 17.11 -0.66 2.67
CA ARG A 36 15.65 -0.67 2.76
C ARG A 36 15.04 -1.96 2.24
N MET A 37 15.86 -2.85 1.69
CA MET A 37 15.45 -4.17 1.26
C MET A 37 15.89 -5.20 2.30
N SER A 38 15.02 -6.17 2.53
CA SER A 38 15.38 -7.39 3.24
C SER A 38 16.06 -8.38 2.29
N GLY A 39 16.82 -9.33 2.84
CA GLY A 39 17.58 -10.31 2.05
C GLY A 39 16.73 -11.29 1.22
N ASN A 40 15.40 -11.18 1.27
CA ASN A 40 14.48 -12.02 0.52
C ASN A 40 13.91 -11.35 -0.75
N GLY A 41 14.36 -10.12 -1.06
CA GLY A 41 13.91 -9.36 -2.24
C GLY A 41 12.69 -8.48 -2.01
N LEU A 42 12.19 -8.36 -0.76
CA LEU A 42 11.12 -7.43 -0.39
C LEU A 42 11.66 -6.26 0.46
N PRO A 43 10.97 -5.11 0.49
CA PRO A 43 11.23 -4.05 1.45
C PRO A 43 11.30 -4.54 2.90
N ASP A 44 12.19 -3.97 3.70
CA ASP A 44 12.43 -4.36 5.09
C ASP A 44 11.25 -4.05 6.03
N TYR A 45 10.27 -3.24 5.60
CA TYR A 45 9.02 -3.03 6.33
C TYR A 45 7.97 -4.11 6.04
N ALA A 46 8.10 -4.87 4.95
CA ALA A 46 7.09 -5.83 4.51
C ALA A 46 6.75 -6.85 5.61
N PHE A 47 5.47 -7.14 5.80
CA PHE A 47 5.03 -8.03 6.87
C PHE A 47 5.47 -9.47 6.57
N SER A 48 6.06 -10.19 7.53
CA SER A 48 6.64 -11.51 7.23
C SER A 48 5.64 -12.50 6.63
N SER A 49 4.38 -12.47 7.08
CA SER A 49 3.34 -13.38 6.60
C SER A 49 2.98 -13.17 5.13
N ASP A 50 3.15 -11.95 4.60
CA ASP A 50 2.92 -11.64 3.18
C ASP A 50 3.84 -12.50 2.31
N TYR A 51 5.15 -12.45 2.58
CA TYR A 51 6.14 -13.29 1.93
C TYR A 51 5.88 -14.80 2.10
N GLU A 52 5.50 -15.22 3.31
CA GLU A 52 5.22 -16.62 3.61
C GLU A 52 4.03 -17.16 2.81
N TYR A 53 2.95 -16.39 2.68
CA TYR A 53 1.79 -16.80 1.88
C TYR A 53 2.08 -16.72 0.39
N ARG A 54 2.81 -15.71 -0.08
CA ARG A 54 3.23 -15.61 -1.49
C ARG A 54 4.04 -16.82 -1.92
N LYS A 55 4.99 -17.26 -1.10
CA LYS A 55 5.75 -18.50 -1.33
C LYS A 55 4.86 -19.74 -1.48
N ARG A 56 3.75 -19.82 -0.74
CA ARG A 56 2.81 -20.94 -0.84
C ARG A 56 1.97 -20.86 -2.10
N LEU A 57 1.57 -19.67 -2.53
CA LEU A 57 0.89 -19.45 -3.80
C LEU A 57 1.82 -19.80 -4.98
N ASP A 58 3.08 -19.39 -4.93
CA ASP A 58 4.10 -19.69 -5.94
C ASP A 58 4.44 -21.18 -6.05
N ALA A 59 4.26 -21.93 -4.96
CA ALA A 59 4.46 -23.38 -4.95
C ALA A 59 3.33 -24.15 -5.70
N ILE A 60 2.21 -23.50 -6.03
CA ILE A 60 1.13 -24.13 -6.79
C ILE A 60 1.55 -24.21 -8.27
N PRO A 61 1.66 -25.41 -8.85
CA PRO A 61 2.11 -25.57 -10.24
C PRO A 61 1.27 -24.74 -11.22
N HIS A 62 1.97 -23.99 -12.09
CA HIS A 62 1.39 -23.15 -13.14
C HIS A 62 0.49 -21.99 -12.68
N PHE A 63 0.18 -21.86 -11.40
CA PHE A 63 -0.75 -20.85 -10.89
C PHE A 63 -0.35 -19.43 -11.29
N TYR A 64 0.88 -19.03 -10.95
CA TYR A 64 1.38 -17.69 -11.28
C TYR A 64 1.41 -17.43 -12.79
N SER A 65 1.86 -18.40 -13.60
CA SER A 65 1.96 -18.23 -15.05
C SER A 65 0.59 -18.03 -15.73
N VAL A 66 -0.44 -18.74 -15.26
CA VAL A 66 -1.80 -18.60 -15.77
C VAL A 66 -2.43 -17.30 -15.25
N ALA A 67 -2.26 -17.01 -13.96
CA ALA A 67 -2.69 -15.77 -13.34
C ALA A 67 -2.14 -14.55 -14.08
N LYS A 68 -0.84 -14.52 -14.35
CA LYS A 68 -0.18 -13.44 -15.07
C LYS A 68 -0.80 -13.17 -16.44
N LYS A 69 -1.07 -14.21 -17.23
CA LYS A 69 -1.69 -14.06 -18.56
C LYS A 69 -3.10 -13.47 -18.49
N ILE A 70 -3.90 -13.93 -17.53
CA ILE A 70 -5.26 -13.43 -17.31
C ILE A 70 -5.21 -11.97 -16.85
N CYS A 71 -4.36 -11.67 -15.87
CA CYS A 71 -4.22 -10.35 -15.28
C CYS A 71 -3.68 -9.33 -16.28
N GLY A 72 -2.74 -9.68 -17.16
CA GLY A 72 -2.25 -8.77 -18.20
C GLY A 72 -3.34 -8.34 -19.19
N THR A 73 -4.23 -9.28 -19.55
CA THR A 73 -5.40 -8.99 -20.40
C THR A 73 -6.39 -8.07 -19.68
N TYR A 74 -6.67 -8.35 -18.41
CA TYR A 74 -7.53 -7.52 -17.57
C TYR A 74 -6.96 -6.11 -17.41
N ALA A 75 -5.69 -6.00 -17.01
CA ALA A 75 -4.99 -4.73 -16.80
C ALA A 75 -4.99 -3.84 -18.05
N SER A 76 -4.69 -4.42 -19.22
CA SER A 76 -4.71 -3.70 -20.50
C SER A 76 -6.10 -3.14 -20.83
N ARG A 77 -7.15 -3.92 -20.54
CA ARG A 77 -8.54 -3.50 -20.74
C ARG A 77 -8.94 -2.40 -19.75
N THR A 78 -8.65 -2.58 -18.46
CA THR A 78 -8.94 -1.58 -17.43
C THR A 78 -8.26 -0.26 -17.74
N LEU A 79 -7.00 -0.27 -18.18
CA LEU A 79 -6.31 0.95 -18.62
C LEU A 79 -7.03 1.65 -19.77
N GLN A 80 -7.53 0.91 -20.77
CA GLN A 80 -8.31 1.49 -21.86
C GLN A 80 -9.63 2.10 -21.37
N GLU A 81 -10.35 1.42 -20.46
CA GLU A 81 -11.61 1.91 -19.88
C GLU A 81 -11.39 3.19 -19.05
N ILE A 82 -10.32 3.22 -18.27
CA ILE A 82 -9.94 4.37 -17.44
C ILE A 82 -9.46 5.54 -18.30
N ASN A 83 -8.72 5.29 -19.40
CA ASN A 83 -8.32 6.36 -20.32
C ASN A 83 -9.51 7.07 -20.98
N ILE A 84 -10.67 6.41 -21.08
CA ILE A 84 -11.90 7.00 -21.64
C ILE A 84 -12.67 7.81 -20.60
N SER A 85 -12.68 7.36 -19.34
CA SER A 85 -13.64 7.83 -18.33
C SER A 85 -13.01 8.49 -17.10
N GLY A 86 -11.71 8.31 -16.88
CA GLY A 86 -10.95 8.85 -15.77
C GLY A 86 -10.22 10.15 -16.10
N LEU A 87 -9.99 10.95 -15.07
CA LEU A 87 -9.17 12.16 -15.13
C LEU A 87 -7.73 11.82 -14.76
N LEU A 88 -6.82 11.89 -15.73
CA LEU A 88 -5.39 11.71 -15.50
C LEU A 88 -4.83 12.86 -14.64
N VAL A 89 -4.25 12.52 -13.50
CA VAL A 89 -3.59 13.47 -12.60
C VAL A 89 -2.21 13.82 -13.13
N GLY A 90 -1.85 15.10 -13.10
CA GLY A 90 -0.58 15.62 -13.58
C GLY A 90 -0.26 17.01 -13.02
N PRO A 91 0.89 17.60 -13.39
CA PRO A 91 1.31 18.91 -12.91
C PRO A 91 0.30 20.04 -13.18
N GLU A 92 -0.51 19.91 -14.23
CA GLU A 92 -1.51 20.91 -14.62
C GLU A 92 -2.94 20.51 -14.22
N GLN A 93 -3.13 19.29 -13.69
CA GLN A 93 -4.45 18.72 -13.36
C GLN A 93 -4.36 17.94 -12.06
N TYR A 94 -4.89 18.49 -10.97
CA TYR A 94 -4.67 18.02 -9.58
C TYR A 94 -3.18 18.01 -9.18
N PRO A 95 -2.48 19.16 -9.25
CA PRO A 95 -1.05 19.24 -8.94
C PRO A 95 -0.69 18.73 -7.54
N ASP A 96 -1.55 18.95 -6.55
CA ASP A 96 -1.31 18.48 -5.18
C ASP A 96 -1.29 16.95 -5.09
N VAL A 97 -2.25 16.30 -5.75
CA VAL A 97 -2.34 14.82 -5.82
C VAL A 97 -1.14 14.27 -6.60
N TYR A 98 -0.77 14.93 -7.70
CA TYR A 98 0.41 14.57 -8.48
C TYR A 98 1.68 14.64 -7.62
N GLN A 99 1.83 15.71 -6.83
CA GLN A 99 2.97 15.87 -5.95
C GLN A 99 2.98 14.82 -4.82
N MET A 100 1.82 14.48 -4.24
CA MET A 100 1.70 13.38 -3.28
C MET A 100 2.22 12.07 -3.89
N GLY A 101 1.79 11.72 -5.11
CA GLY A 101 2.28 10.55 -5.83
C GLY A 101 3.78 10.57 -6.07
N CYS A 102 4.33 11.71 -6.49
CA CYS A 102 5.77 11.89 -6.68
C CYS A 102 6.56 11.69 -5.38
N ASP A 103 6.03 12.19 -4.26
CA ASP A 103 6.66 12.05 -2.96
C ASP A 103 6.64 10.61 -2.45
N CYS A 104 5.48 9.94 -2.52
CA CYS A 104 5.35 8.53 -2.14
C CYS A 104 6.29 7.66 -2.98
N ALA A 105 6.31 7.86 -4.30
CA ALA A 105 7.19 7.13 -5.21
C ALA A 105 8.67 7.35 -4.86
N ARG A 106 9.06 8.58 -4.53
CA ARG A 106 10.43 8.90 -4.11
C ARG A 106 10.79 8.28 -2.76
N ILE A 107 9.88 8.32 -1.79
CA ILE A 107 10.08 7.75 -0.45
C ILE A 107 10.31 6.25 -0.57
N LEU A 108 9.41 5.55 -1.26
CA LEU A 108 9.45 4.09 -1.42
C LEU A 108 10.50 3.63 -2.44
N GLY A 109 10.93 4.50 -3.35
CA GLY A 109 11.96 4.20 -4.34
C GLY A 109 11.42 3.49 -5.58
N ILE A 110 10.16 3.72 -5.94
CA ILE A 110 9.52 3.22 -7.17
C ILE A 110 9.46 4.30 -8.25
N GLY A 111 9.10 3.92 -9.47
CA GLY A 111 8.71 4.88 -10.52
C GLY A 111 7.42 5.63 -10.12
N ILE A 112 7.23 6.85 -10.62
CA ILE A 112 6.00 7.61 -10.37
C ILE A 112 4.86 6.89 -11.09
N PRO A 113 3.84 6.38 -10.38
CA PRO A 113 2.70 5.74 -11.03
C PRO A 113 1.81 6.76 -11.72
N ASN A 114 1.09 6.33 -12.74
CA ASN A 114 -0.01 7.12 -13.29
C ASN A 114 -1.14 7.17 -12.25
N ILE A 115 -1.74 8.33 -12.00
CA ILE A 115 -2.85 8.46 -11.05
C ILE A 115 -4.07 8.93 -11.81
N TYR A 116 -5.21 8.27 -11.62
CA TYR A 116 -6.49 8.66 -12.20
C TYR A 116 -7.50 8.94 -11.11
N ILE A 117 -8.37 9.94 -11.32
CA ILE A 117 -9.58 10.13 -10.53
C ILE A 117 -10.78 9.72 -11.37
N ILE A 118 -11.63 8.84 -10.85
CA ILE A 118 -12.85 8.39 -11.55
C ILE A 118 -14.12 8.81 -10.82
N ASN A 119 -15.22 8.97 -11.57
CA ASN A 119 -16.52 9.27 -11.01
C ASN A 119 -17.16 8.01 -10.40
N ASP A 120 -16.81 7.76 -9.14
CA ASP A 120 -17.41 6.76 -8.27
C ASP A 120 -17.47 7.35 -6.85
N GLN A 121 -18.61 7.23 -6.18
CA GLN A 121 -18.88 7.81 -4.87
C GLN A 121 -18.54 6.87 -3.69
N THR A 122 -18.13 5.64 -3.99
CA THR A 122 -17.62 4.72 -2.97
C THR A 122 -16.26 5.19 -2.44
N LEU A 123 -15.97 4.88 -1.17
CA LEU A 123 -14.68 5.15 -0.56
C LEU A 123 -13.69 4.06 -0.98
N ASN A 124 -13.05 4.25 -2.13
CA ASN A 124 -12.08 3.28 -2.64
C ASN A 124 -10.92 3.94 -3.41
N ALA A 125 -9.78 3.26 -3.38
CA ALA A 125 -8.69 3.43 -4.31
C ALA A 125 -8.14 2.05 -4.64
N LEU A 126 -7.54 1.88 -5.81
CA LEU A 126 -6.96 0.61 -6.20
C LEU A 126 -5.78 0.78 -7.14
N THR A 127 -4.88 -0.18 -7.09
CA THR A 127 -3.70 -0.25 -7.94
C THR A 127 -3.86 -1.32 -9.01
N ILE A 128 -3.54 -0.96 -10.26
CA ILE A 128 -3.33 -1.93 -11.34
C ILE A 128 -1.84 -1.91 -11.69
N CYS A 129 -1.17 -3.03 -11.46
CA CYS A 129 0.25 -3.18 -11.74
C CYS A 129 0.54 -4.59 -12.25
N THR A 130 0.94 -4.71 -13.51
CA THR A 130 1.49 -5.94 -14.10
C THR A 130 2.73 -5.59 -14.90
N ASP A 131 3.48 -6.59 -15.35
CA ASP A 131 4.65 -6.37 -16.23
C ASP A 131 4.24 -5.83 -17.61
N ASP A 132 2.96 -5.84 -17.96
CA ASP A 132 2.44 -5.52 -19.30
C ASP A 132 2.05 -4.05 -19.47
N ILE A 133 1.86 -3.31 -18.37
CA ILE A 133 1.46 -1.90 -18.40
C ILE A 133 2.25 -1.08 -17.38
N GLU A 134 2.30 0.24 -17.57
CA GLU A 134 2.77 1.13 -16.52
C GLU A 134 1.83 1.05 -15.30
N PRO A 135 2.36 1.00 -14.07
CA PRO A 135 1.53 0.99 -12.87
C PRO A 135 0.61 2.21 -12.83
N LEU A 136 -0.66 1.98 -12.50
CA LEU A 136 -1.61 3.05 -12.25
C LEU A 136 -2.35 2.87 -10.93
N ILE A 137 -2.65 4.01 -10.31
CA ILE A 137 -3.50 4.13 -9.13
C ILE A 137 -4.80 4.82 -9.57
N ILE A 138 -5.92 4.24 -9.19
CA ILE A 138 -7.25 4.78 -9.48
C ILE A 138 -7.86 5.21 -8.14
N ILE A 139 -8.24 6.48 -8.05
CA ILE A 139 -8.86 7.08 -6.88
C ILE A 139 -10.33 7.35 -7.21
N HIS A 140 -11.24 6.84 -6.40
CA HIS A 140 -12.66 7.16 -6.55
C HIS A 140 -12.92 8.59 -6.06
N SER A 141 -13.75 9.34 -6.78
CA SER A 141 -14.15 10.71 -6.40
C SER A 141 -14.70 10.79 -4.97
N GLY A 142 -15.41 9.76 -4.51
CA GLY A 142 -15.94 9.67 -3.16
C GLY A 142 -14.83 9.69 -2.11
N LEU A 143 -13.75 8.94 -2.32
CA LEU A 143 -12.57 8.93 -1.45
C LEU A 143 -11.86 10.29 -1.49
N TYR A 144 -11.59 10.81 -2.69
CA TYR A 144 -10.93 12.10 -2.88
C TYR A 144 -11.62 13.24 -2.12
N GLU A 145 -12.96 13.30 -2.15
CA GLU A 145 -13.75 14.35 -1.49
C GLU A 145 -13.77 14.26 0.05
N ARG A 146 -13.50 13.08 0.62
CA ARG A 146 -13.73 12.78 2.05
C ARG A 146 -12.44 12.60 2.86
N MET A 147 -11.30 12.50 2.17
CA MET A 147 -9.98 12.44 2.79
C MET A 147 -9.37 13.85 2.91
N THR A 148 -8.74 14.14 4.04
CA THR A 148 -7.84 15.28 4.18
C THR A 148 -6.58 15.05 3.31
N PRO A 149 -5.77 16.09 3.03
CA PRO A 149 -4.53 15.91 2.28
C PRO A 149 -3.56 14.87 2.89
N GLY A 150 -3.47 14.79 4.21
CA GLY A 150 -2.63 13.80 4.91
C GLY A 150 -3.15 12.37 4.75
N GLU A 151 -4.46 12.19 4.92
CA GLU A 151 -5.14 10.91 4.70
C GLU A 151 -5.06 10.46 3.23
N LEU A 152 -5.24 11.37 2.27
CA LEU A 152 -5.12 11.05 0.85
C LEU A 152 -3.69 10.64 0.48
N ARG A 153 -2.68 11.34 1.04
CA ARG A 153 -1.27 10.94 0.90
C ARG A 153 -1.03 9.53 1.47
N CYS A 154 -1.64 9.21 2.61
CA CYS A 154 -1.57 7.87 3.20
C CYS A 154 -2.14 6.80 2.26
N VAL A 155 -3.32 7.06 1.68
CA VAL A 155 -3.94 6.16 0.68
C VAL A 155 -3.03 5.97 -0.53
N ILE A 156 -2.51 7.05 -1.12
CA ILE A 156 -1.59 6.96 -2.26
C ILE A 156 -0.30 6.19 -1.89
N GLY A 157 0.22 6.39 -0.68
CA GLY A 157 1.36 5.65 -0.16
C GLY A 157 1.08 4.15 0.01
N HIS A 158 -0.12 3.80 0.47
CA HIS A 158 -0.59 2.42 0.56
C HIS A 158 -0.65 1.76 -0.83
N GLU A 159 -1.26 2.42 -1.81
CA GLU A 159 -1.32 1.97 -3.20
C GLU A 159 0.08 1.82 -3.83
N CYS A 160 1.00 2.75 -3.55
CA CYS A 160 2.40 2.61 -3.93
C CYS A 160 3.09 1.40 -3.26
N GLY A 161 2.64 1.00 -2.07
CA GLY A 161 3.06 -0.23 -1.39
C GLY A 161 2.74 -1.48 -2.22
N HIS A 162 1.55 -1.57 -2.82
CA HIS A 162 1.19 -2.67 -3.72
C HIS A 162 2.13 -2.76 -4.93
N ILE A 163 2.51 -1.61 -5.50
CA ILE A 163 3.48 -1.53 -6.60
C ILE A 163 4.86 -2.02 -6.15
N GLN A 164 5.37 -1.48 -5.04
CA GLN A 164 6.72 -1.80 -4.55
C GLN A 164 6.88 -3.29 -4.19
N ASN A 165 5.83 -3.91 -3.64
CA ASN A 165 5.86 -5.30 -3.18
C ASN A 165 5.38 -6.30 -4.26
N GLN A 166 5.07 -5.83 -5.48
CA GLN A 166 4.63 -6.64 -6.62
C GLN A 166 3.35 -7.44 -6.34
N HIS A 167 2.36 -6.79 -5.71
CA HIS A 167 1.08 -7.43 -5.35
C HIS A 167 0.09 -7.56 -6.52
N GLY A 168 0.28 -6.77 -7.58
CA GLY A 168 -0.76 -6.52 -8.57
C GLY A 168 -1.34 -7.74 -9.29
N ILE A 169 -0.60 -8.83 -9.52
CA ILE A 169 -1.16 -10.05 -10.11
C ILE A 169 -2.24 -10.65 -9.20
N TYR A 170 -1.96 -10.79 -7.91
CA TYR A 170 -2.89 -11.39 -6.96
C TYR A 170 -4.05 -10.43 -6.64
N ASP A 171 -3.80 -9.12 -6.60
CA ASP A 171 -4.85 -8.10 -6.43
C ASP A 171 -5.84 -8.13 -7.60
N ILE A 172 -5.36 -8.23 -8.84
CA ILE A 172 -6.21 -8.33 -10.03
C ILE A 172 -7.01 -9.64 -10.01
N LEU A 173 -6.40 -10.76 -9.63
CA LEU A 173 -7.13 -12.02 -9.49
C LEU A 173 -8.31 -11.87 -8.54
N ARG A 174 -8.11 -11.20 -7.40
CA ARG A 174 -9.17 -10.94 -6.43
C ARG A 174 -10.26 -10.04 -7.00
N GLN A 175 -9.89 -8.95 -7.68
CA GLN A 175 -10.86 -8.08 -8.36
C GLN A 175 -11.71 -8.85 -9.37
N ILE A 176 -11.11 -9.77 -10.13
CA ILE A 176 -11.83 -10.65 -11.06
C ILE A 176 -12.80 -11.57 -10.32
N LEU A 177 -12.41 -12.14 -9.18
CA LEU A 177 -13.28 -13.03 -8.39
C LEU A 177 -14.51 -12.29 -7.84
N VAL A 178 -14.33 -11.07 -7.35
CA VAL A 178 -15.44 -10.22 -6.87
C VAL A 178 -16.35 -9.83 -8.05
N ALA A 179 -15.77 -9.44 -9.19
CA ALA A 179 -16.52 -9.03 -10.38
C ALA A 179 -17.21 -10.19 -11.13
N ALA A 180 -16.73 -11.43 -10.98
CA ALA A 180 -17.34 -12.61 -11.61
C ALA A 180 -18.78 -12.87 -11.12
N GLY A 181 -19.19 -12.26 -9.99
CA GLY A 181 -20.57 -12.27 -9.53
C GLY A 181 -21.51 -11.31 -10.27
N THR A 182 -21.02 -10.38 -11.11
CA THR A 182 -21.81 -9.23 -11.58
C THR A 182 -21.81 -8.92 -13.07
N SER A 183 -20.88 -9.44 -13.92
CA SER A 183 -20.92 -9.14 -15.38
C SER A 183 -20.04 -10.01 -16.30
N ALA A 184 -19.98 -9.65 -17.59
CA ALA A 184 -19.36 -10.33 -18.75
C ALA A 184 -17.84 -10.68 -18.67
N ALA A 185 -17.22 -10.57 -17.50
CA ALA A 185 -15.94 -11.22 -17.18
C ALA A 185 -16.03 -12.76 -17.21
N GLY A 186 -17.25 -13.31 -17.27
CA GLY A 186 -17.58 -14.73 -17.27
C GLY A 186 -16.99 -15.60 -18.40
N LEU A 187 -16.27 -15.04 -19.38
CA LEU A 187 -15.52 -15.82 -20.39
C LEU A 187 -14.04 -16.00 -20.04
N LEU A 188 -13.44 -15.05 -19.30
CA LEU A 188 -12.11 -15.21 -18.70
C LEU A 188 -12.16 -16.11 -17.46
N SER A 189 -13.35 -16.36 -16.93
CA SER A 189 -13.57 -17.01 -15.64
C SER A 189 -13.44 -18.52 -15.67
N VAL A 190 -13.72 -19.25 -16.76
CA VAL A 190 -13.78 -20.72 -16.71
C VAL A 190 -12.41 -21.36 -16.40
N GLN A 191 -11.34 -20.89 -17.06
CA GLN A 191 -9.99 -21.40 -16.81
C GLN A 191 -9.46 -20.97 -15.44
N LEU A 192 -9.77 -19.73 -15.03
CA LEU A 192 -9.42 -19.22 -13.71
C LEU A 192 -10.16 -19.99 -12.61
N MET A 193 -11.48 -20.18 -12.76
CA MET A 193 -12.34 -20.91 -11.83
C MET A 193 -11.87 -22.36 -11.61
N ASN A 194 -11.35 -23.02 -12.66
CA ASN A 194 -10.79 -24.36 -12.53
C ASN A 194 -9.52 -24.41 -11.67
N LEU A 195 -8.73 -23.34 -11.64
CA LEU A 195 -7.53 -23.22 -10.79
C LEU A 195 -7.85 -22.66 -9.40
N MET A 196 -8.88 -21.82 -9.29
CA MET A 196 -9.33 -21.17 -8.06
C MET A 196 -10.18 -22.10 -7.19
N THR A 197 -9.60 -23.23 -6.79
CA THR A 197 -10.22 -24.11 -5.78
C THR A 197 -10.45 -23.36 -4.45
N GLN A 198 -11.35 -23.85 -3.60
CA GLN A 198 -11.60 -23.23 -2.28
C GLN A 198 -10.31 -23.08 -1.45
N GLY A 199 -9.40 -24.06 -1.51
CA GLY A 199 -8.12 -23.97 -0.82
C GLY A 199 -7.22 -22.84 -1.32
N VAL A 200 -7.22 -22.61 -2.65
CA VAL A 200 -6.49 -21.49 -3.26
C VAL A 200 -7.13 -20.16 -2.89
N GLN A 201 -8.47 -20.08 -2.88
CA GLN A 201 -9.18 -18.88 -2.43
C GLN A 201 -8.87 -18.55 -0.97
N PHE A 202 -8.89 -19.53 -0.06
CA PHE A 202 -8.52 -19.28 1.34
C PHE A 202 -7.08 -18.83 1.51
N LEU A 203 -6.15 -19.40 0.74
CA LEU A 203 -4.76 -18.99 0.75
C LEU A 203 -4.57 -17.58 0.19
N LEU A 204 -5.28 -17.24 -0.90
CA LEU A 204 -5.28 -15.91 -1.49
C LEU A 204 -5.85 -14.88 -0.51
N ASN A 205 -6.97 -15.18 0.16
CA ASN A 205 -7.55 -14.31 1.19
C ASN A 205 -6.61 -14.15 2.39
N ALA A 206 -5.86 -15.19 2.76
CA ALA A 206 -4.85 -15.08 3.82
C ALA A 206 -3.65 -14.23 3.41
N TRP A 207 -3.21 -14.37 2.16
CA TRP A 207 -2.20 -13.50 1.58
C TRP A 207 -2.68 -12.04 1.54
N ASP A 208 -3.89 -11.78 1.03
CA ASP A 208 -4.48 -10.44 0.92
C ASP A 208 -4.48 -9.71 2.25
N ARG A 209 -4.91 -10.38 3.35
CA ARG A 209 -4.82 -9.78 4.69
C ARG A 209 -3.40 -9.45 5.15
N ALA A 210 -2.40 -10.22 4.73
CA ALA A 210 -1.02 -9.93 5.06
C ALA A 210 -0.44 -8.82 4.16
N ALA A 211 -0.79 -8.80 2.88
CA ALA A 211 -0.40 -7.80 1.89
C ALA A 211 -0.95 -6.41 2.26
N GLU A 212 -2.19 -6.32 2.75
CA GLU A 212 -2.79 -5.08 3.23
C GLU A 212 -2.02 -4.52 4.43
N VAL A 213 -1.55 -5.36 5.36
CA VAL A 213 -0.67 -4.90 6.46
C VAL A 213 0.68 -4.42 5.92
N THR A 214 1.25 -5.07 4.91
CA THR A 214 2.45 -4.55 4.22
C THR A 214 2.17 -3.16 3.63
N CYS A 215 1.04 -2.96 2.97
CA CYS A 215 0.71 -1.71 2.29
C CYS A 215 0.31 -0.60 3.28
N ASP A 216 -0.33 -0.92 4.40
CA ASP A 216 -0.57 0.01 5.51
C ASP A 216 0.74 0.58 6.06
N ARG A 217 1.77 -0.27 6.21
CA ARG A 217 3.12 0.19 6.60
C ARG A 217 3.72 1.15 5.57
N ALA A 218 3.53 0.88 4.27
CA ALA A 218 3.96 1.77 3.20
C ALA A 218 3.22 3.12 3.24
N GLY A 219 1.91 3.09 3.48
CA GLY A 219 1.07 4.26 3.71
C GLY A 219 1.60 5.10 4.87
N MET A 220 1.79 4.50 6.05
CA MET A 220 2.38 5.18 7.22
C MET A 220 3.77 5.76 6.93
N ILE A 221 4.63 5.04 6.21
CA ILE A 221 5.96 5.54 5.79
C ILE A 221 5.84 6.78 4.90
N CYS A 222 4.79 6.89 4.09
CA CYS A 222 4.56 8.04 3.22
C CYS A 222 3.83 9.20 3.93
N SER A 223 3.12 8.94 5.02
CA SER A 223 2.31 9.91 5.75
C SER A 223 3.14 10.84 6.62
N GLU A 224 2.74 12.10 6.74
CA GLU A 224 3.40 13.05 7.66
C GLU A 224 3.09 12.72 9.13
N ARG A 225 1.90 12.15 9.37
CA ARG A 225 1.40 11.79 10.69
C ARG A 225 0.92 10.35 10.69
N VAL A 226 1.20 9.60 11.76
CA VAL A 226 0.72 8.21 11.88
C VAL A 226 -0.80 8.15 12.07
N GLU A 227 -1.40 9.21 12.63
CA GLU A 227 -2.85 9.27 12.85
C GLU A 227 -3.65 9.33 11.55
N ASP A 228 -3.04 9.79 10.45
CA ASP A 228 -3.68 9.80 9.13
C ASP A 228 -4.04 8.38 8.69
N ALA A 229 -3.18 7.40 8.96
CA ALA A 229 -3.42 5.99 8.64
C ALA A 229 -4.59 5.40 9.45
N TYR A 230 -4.60 5.67 10.76
CA TYR A 230 -5.70 5.25 11.63
C TYR A 230 -7.03 5.88 11.20
N SER A 231 -7.00 7.16 10.82
CA SER A 231 -8.17 7.91 10.38
C SER A 231 -8.71 7.39 9.05
N VAL A 232 -7.83 7.08 8.07
CA VAL A 232 -8.21 6.44 6.80
C VAL A 232 -8.98 5.16 7.07
N ASN A 233 -8.41 4.22 7.84
CA ASN A 233 -9.06 2.95 8.12
C ASN A 233 -10.35 3.12 8.96
N ALA A 234 -10.40 4.10 9.87
CA ALA A 234 -11.61 4.41 10.62
C ALA A 234 -12.74 4.93 9.71
N LYS A 235 -12.42 5.79 8.73
CA LYS A 235 -13.38 6.28 7.72
C LYS A 235 -13.84 5.17 6.78
N LEU A 236 -12.98 4.22 6.42
CA LEU A 236 -13.37 3.04 5.65
C LEU A 236 -14.31 2.11 6.43
N LEU A 237 -14.10 1.99 7.75
CA LEU A 237 -14.90 1.12 8.62
C LEU A 237 -16.34 1.63 8.82
N TYR A 238 -16.50 2.92 9.12
CA TYR A 238 -17.79 3.50 9.55
C TYR A 238 -18.40 4.47 8.53
N GLY A 239 -17.72 4.67 7.39
CA GLY A 239 -18.06 5.69 6.40
C GLY A 239 -17.62 7.09 6.83
N ALA A 240 -17.65 8.02 5.88
CA ALA A 240 -17.27 9.42 6.12
C ALA A 240 -18.26 10.22 6.98
N ALA A 241 -19.22 9.57 7.65
CA ALA A 241 -20.09 10.20 8.64
C ALA A 241 -19.31 10.80 9.82
N ILE A 242 -18.06 10.36 10.01
CA ILE A 242 -17.15 10.80 11.07
C ILE A 242 -16.71 12.27 10.88
N GLY A 243 -16.55 12.74 9.63
CA GLY A 243 -16.17 14.14 9.32
C GLY A 243 -15.07 14.72 10.23
N ASP A 244 -15.06 16.04 10.42
CA ASP A 244 -14.21 16.73 11.40
C ASP A 244 -14.87 16.82 12.80
N LYS A 245 -16.04 16.20 12.98
CA LYS A 245 -16.92 16.47 14.13
C LYS A 245 -16.84 15.41 15.22
N GLU A 246 -16.50 14.17 14.89
CA GLU A 246 -16.39 13.09 15.86
C GLU A 246 -15.09 12.31 15.65
N THR A 247 -14.45 11.89 16.74
CA THR A 247 -13.22 11.10 16.69
C THR A 247 -13.53 9.65 17.08
N VAL A 248 -13.04 8.68 16.30
CA VAL A 248 -13.11 7.27 16.71
C VAL A 248 -12.17 7.05 17.89
N ASN A 249 -12.71 6.57 19.00
CA ASN A 249 -11.91 6.19 20.16
C ASN A 249 -11.22 4.84 19.90
N LEU A 250 -9.93 4.88 19.56
CA LEU A 250 -9.14 3.70 19.19
C LEU A 250 -9.06 2.66 20.33
N GLU A 251 -9.04 3.09 21.59
CA GLU A 251 -9.02 2.19 22.75
C GLU A 251 -10.36 1.46 22.94
N ALA A 252 -11.48 2.17 22.74
CA ALA A 252 -12.80 1.55 22.75
C ALA A 252 -12.95 0.55 21.59
N LEU A 253 -12.48 0.93 20.39
CA LEU A 253 -12.49 0.08 19.21
C LEU A 253 -11.64 -1.19 19.40
N LYS A 254 -10.46 -1.06 20.01
CA LYS A 254 -9.61 -2.20 20.38
C LYS A 254 -10.32 -3.17 21.32
N LYS A 255 -10.94 -2.66 22.39
CA LYS A 255 -11.73 -3.50 23.32
C LYS A 255 -12.87 -4.22 22.62
N GLN A 256 -13.55 -3.54 21.69
CA GLN A 256 -14.59 -4.15 20.85
C GLN A 256 -14.04 -5.31 20.01
N LEU A 257 -12.90 -5.12 19.35
CA LEU A 257 -12.24 -6.18 18.58
C LEU A 257 -11.86 -7.36 19.46
N GLU A 258 -11.26 -7.12 20.64
CA GLU A 258 -10.84 -8.17 21.57
C GLU A 258 -12.02 -9.05 22.02
N MET A 259 -13.19 -8.44 22.26
CA MET A 259 -14.43 -9.19 22.54
C MET A 259 -14.85 -10.06 21.35
N GLN A 260 -14.81 -9.53 20.13
CA GLN A 260 -15.20 -10.25 18.92
C GLN A 260 -14.25 -11.40 18.57
N MET A 261 -12.95 -11.20 18.75
CA MET A 261 -11.91 -12.22 18.51
C MET A 261 -12.10 -13.47 19.38
N GLY A 262 -12.77 -13.35 20.53
CA GLY A 262 -13.14 -14.49 21.38
C GLY A 262 -14.24 -15.39 20.79
N THR A 263 -15.00 -14.92 19.81
CA THR A 263 -16.18 -15.60 19.26
C THR A 263 -15.89 -16.33 17.94
N LEU A 264 -16.87 -17.11 17.45
CA LEU A 264 -16.79 -17.73 16.12
C LEU A 264 -17.04 -16.76 14.96
N VAL A 265 -17.58 -15.56 15.24
CA VAL A 265 -17.86 -14.53 14.22
C VAL A 265 -16.59 -14.12 13.46
N ARG A 266 -15.41 -14.20 14.09
CA ARG A 266 -14.12 -13.98 13.41
C ARG A 266 -13.89 -14.87 12.18
N LEU A 267 -14.58 -16.01 12.09
CA LEU A 267 -14.46 -16.92 10.95
C LEU A 267 -15.22 -16.42 9.72
N GLU A 268 -16.16 -15.48 9.87
CA GLU A 268 -16.80 -14.82 8.73
C GLU A 268 -15.77 -14.06 7.88
N GLU A 269 -14.70 -13.57 8.51
CA GLU A 269 -13.58 -12.92 7.83
C GLU A 269 -12.74 -13.86 6.94
N LEU A 270 -12.96 -15.18 6.99
CA LEU A 270 -12.38 -16.10 6.01
C LEU A 270 -12.93 -15.86 4.60
N PHE A 271 -14.16 -15.36 4.53
CA PHE A 271 -14.92 -15.11 3.30
C PHE A 271 -15.07 -13.63 2.99
N ALA A 272 -14.57 -12.75 3.86
CA ALA A 272 -14.56 -11.31 3.60
C ALA A 272 -13.57 -10.99 2.49
N ASP A 273 -13.95 -10.07 1.61
CA ASP A 273 -13.10 -9.65 0.52
C ASP A 273 -11.89 -8.89 1.08
N HIS A 274 -12.09 -7.91 1.97
CA HIS A 274 -11.01 -7.15 2.61
C HIS A 274 -10.83 -7.52 4.09
N PRO A 275 -9.64 -7.31 4.67
CA PRO A 275 -9.44 -7.43 6.11
C PRO A 275 -10.33 -6.41 6.84
N ALA A 276 -10.88 -6.80 7.99
CA ALA A 276 -11.64 -5.85 8.80
C ALA A 276 -10.76 -4.64 9.14
N ALA A 277 -11.19 -3.42 8.79
CA ALA A 277 -10.40 -2.20 8.96
C ALA A 277 -9.93 -1.99 10.40
N VAL A 278 -10.69 -2.45 11.41
CA VAL A 278 -10.25 -2.44 12.81
C VAL A 278 -8.98 -3.24 13.06
N ARG A 279 -8.78 -4.39 12.39
CA ARG A 279 -7.55 -5.21 12.52
C ARG A 279 -6.36 -4.51 11.87
N ARG A 280 -6.58 -3.81 10.75
CA ARG A 280 -5.59 -2.97 10.09
C ARG A 280 -5.12 -1.85 11.01
N ILE A 281 -6.04 -1.11 11.63
CA ILE A 281 -5.71 -0.08 12.65
C ILE A 281 -4.84 -0.67 13.77
N MET A 282 -5.18 -1.84 14.30
CA MET A 282 -4.36 -2.47 15.36
C MET A 282 -2.95 -2.83 14.86
N ALA A 283 -2.82 -3.30 13.62
CA ALA A 283 -1.53 -3.61 13.02
C ALA A 283 -0.70 -2.34 12.75
N GLU A 284 -1.32 -1.25 12.31
CA GLU A 284 -0.71 0.07 12.15
C GLU A 284 -0.19 0.61 13.49
N MET A 285 -0.96 0.46 14.57
CA MET A 285 -0.54 0.84 15.93
C MET A 285 0.69 0.06 16.41
N GLU A 286 0.80 -1.22 16.07
CA GLU A 286 2.01 -1.99 16.34
C GLU A 286 3.19 -1.51 15.48
N PHE A 287 2.97 -1.19 14.20
CA PHE A 287 4.03 -0.69 13.33
C PHE A 287 4.53 0.71 13.70
N ALA A 288 3.67 1.59 14.23
CA ALA A 288 4.09 2.88 14.77
C ALA A 288 5.11 2.74 15.91
N ARG A 289 5.20 1.57 16.55
CA ARG A 289 6.17 1.29 17.61
C ARG A 289 7.38 0.50 17.12
N CYS A 290 7.42 0.14 15.84
CA CYS A 290 8.45 -0.68 15.24
C CYS A 290 9.70 0.15 14.93
N GLU A 291 10.88 -0.41 15.21
CA GLU A 291 12.15 0.24 14.87
C GLU A 291 12.29 0.52 13.36
N VAL A 292 11.67 -0.31 12.52
CA VAL A 292 11.73 -0.16 11.06
C VAL A 292 11.05 1.10 10.61
N PHE A 293 9.89 1.44 11.18
CA PHE A 293 9.19 2.67 10.86
C PHE A 293 10.10 3.89 11.06
N TYR A 294 10.86 3.91 12.17
CA TYR A 294 11.80 4.99 12.48
C TYR A 294 13.13 4.93 11.71
N ARG A 295 13.48 3.80 11.10
CA ARG A 295 14.56 3.76 10.10
C ARG A 295 14.17 4.46 8.80
N TRP A 296 12.89 4.38 8.45
CA TRP A 296 12.34 5.09 7.28
C TRP A 296 12.05 6.55 7.58
N ARG A 297 11.53 6.85 8.78
CA ARG A 297 11.06 8.17 9.23
C ARG A 297 11.72 8.58 10.55
N PRO A 298 13.06 8.77 10.58
CA PRO A 298 13.79 9.09 11.80
C PRO A 298 13.34 10.40 12.46
N GLU A 299 12.84 11.35 11.67
CA GLU A 299 12.34 12.64 12.13
C GLU A 299 11.03 12.55 12.94
N LEU A 300 10.30 11.43 12.83
CA LEU A 300 9.07 11.19 13.60
C LEU A 300 9.34 10.49 14.95
N LYS A 301 10.59 10.15 15.25
CA LYS A 301 10.94 9.47 16.50
C LYS A 301 11.08 10.46 17.65
N GLU A 302 10.28 10.29 18.71
CA GLU A 302 10.40 11.12 19.91
C GLU A 302 11.62 10.74 20.76
N ALA A 303 12.17 11.72 21.50
CA ALA A 303 13.32 11.50 22.36
C ALA A 303 12.97 10.51 23.50
N GLY A 304 13.76 9.45 23.65
CA GLY A 304 13.52 8.42 24.66
C GLY A 304 12.41 7.42 24.31
N GLN A 305 11.81 7.53 23.13
CA GLN A 305 10.77 6.58 22.69
C GLN A 305 11.35 5.18 22.50
N SER A 306 10.80 4.23 23.26
CA SER A 306 11.11 2.80 23.11
C SER A 306 10.45 2.24 21.85
N VAL A 307 11.21 1.42 21.12
CA VAL A 307 10.78 0.77 19.87
C VAL A 307 10.85 -0.74 20.03
N CYS A 308 9.94 -1.46 19.37
CA CYS A 308 9.96 -2.91 19.26
C CYS A 308 10.76 -3.33 18.03
N THR A 309 11.34 -4.52 18.09
CA THR A 309 12.00 -5.13 16.93
C THR A 309 10.98 -5.44 15.84
N LYS A 310 11.46 -5.62 14.60
CA LYS A 310 10.58 -6.05 13.51
C LYS A 310 9.90 -7.39 13.80
N GLU A 311 10.65 -8.35 14.35
CA GLU A 311 10.17 -9.69 14.64
C GLU A 311 9.04 -9.67 15.69
N GLU A 312 9.20 -8.89 16.76
CA GLU A 312 8.16 -8.70 17.78
C GLU A 312 6.92 -8.02 17.20
N THR A 313 7.12 -7.00 16.36
CA THR A 313 6.04 -6.29 15.68
C THR A 313 5.25 -7.24 14.79
N ASP A 314 5.93 -8.03 13.96
CA ASP A 314 5.30 -9.00 13.07
C ASP A 314 4.54 -10.07 13.87
N GLU A 315 5.10 -10.59 14.96
CA GLU A 315 4.38 -11.54 15.83
C GLU A 315 3.11 -10.94 16.44
N ARG A 316 3.11 -9.66 16.80
CA ARG A 316 1.90 -8.98 17.30
C ARG A 316 0.89 -8.76 16.18
N CYS A 317 1.32 -8.29 15.01
CA CYS A 317 0.45 -8.12 13.84
C CYS A 317 -0.23 -9.44 13.44
N ARG A 318 0.48 -10.59 13.52
CA ARG A 318 -0.12 -11.91 13.22
C ARG A 318 -1.38 -12.19 14.02
N ARG A 319 -1.48 -11.73 15.26
CA ARG A 319 -2.69 -11.92 16.09
C ARG A 319 -3.92 -11.27 15.49
N TYR A 320 -3.74 -10.18 14.76
CA TYR A 320 -4.81 -9.45 14.10
C TYR A 320 -5.04 -9.96 12.67
N VAL A 321 -4.05 -10.55 11.99
CA VAL A 321 -4.19 -11.05 10.61
C VAL A 321 -4.68 -12.50 10.54
N ASP A 322 -4.27 -13.34 11.48
CA ASP A 322 -4.66 -14.75 11.53
C ASP A 322 -6.08 -14.91 12.09
N VAL A 323 -7.01 -15.32 11.23
CA VAL A 323 -8.41 -15.57 11.60
C VAL A 323 -8.65 -17.00 12.11
N ILE A 324 -7.72 -17.92 11.80
CA ILE A 324 -7.73 -19.31 12.27
C ILE A 324 -6.74 -19.42 13.44
N ARG A 325 -7.21 -19.84 14.62
CA ARG A 325 -6.30 -20.21 15.71
C ARG A 325 -5.49 -21.43 15.28
N LYS A 326 -4.16 -21.34 15.31
CA LYS A 326 -3.33 -22.55 15.42
C LYS A 326 -3.71 -23.21 16.75
N GLY A 327 -4.19 -24.45 16.69
CA GLY A 327 -4.58 -25.20 17.88
C GLY A 327 -3.45 -25.22 18.90
N LYS A 328 -3.81 -25.19 20.19
CA LYS A 328 -2.90 -25.61 21.26
C LYS A 328 -2.60 -27.10 21.12
#